data_AF-A0AA37TE59-F1
#
_entry.id   AF-A0AA37TE59-F1
#
_cell.length_a   1.000
_cell.length_b   1.000
_cell.length_c   1.000
_cell.angle_alpha   90.00
_cell.angle_beta   90.00
_cell.angle_gamma   90.00
#
_symmetry.space_group_name_H-M   'P 1'
#
loop_
_entity.id
_entity.type
_entity.pdbx_description
1 polymer ?
#
loop_
_entity_poly.entity_id
_entity_poly.type
_entity_poly.pdbx_seq_one_letter_code
_entity_poly.pdbx_strand_id
1 'polypeptide(L)' 'MPTVTLSASPASPRPAAGPFVLRLWLRRIRTRRALAALHPDQLRDIGLEPWDLRAEIDKPFWRA' A
#
# COMPACT_ATOMS: atom_id res chain seq x y z
N MET A 1 26.23 -6.67 19.54
CA MET A 1 25.62 -5.96 18.40
C MET A 1 24.45 -6.78 17.89
N PRO A 2 23.20 -6.29 17.98
CA PRO A 2 22.04 -7.00 17.43
C PRO A 2 21.96 -6.80 15.92
N THR A 3 22.14 -7.88 15.15
CA THR A 3 21.94 -7.86 13.69
C THR A 3 20.44 -7.90 13.38
N VAL A 4 19.93 -6.90 12.65
CA VAL A 4 18.53 -6.85 12.24
C VAL A 4 18.31 -7.78 11.05
N THR A 5 17.83 -9.00 11.31
CA THR A 5 17.40 -9.93 10.26
C THR A 5 16.11 -9.41 9.63
N LEU A 6 16.21 -8.84 8.42
CA LEU A 6 15.02 -8.45 7.65
C LEU A 6 14.27 -9.72 7.23
N SER A 7 13.13 -10.00 7.86
CA SER A 7 12.29 -11.14 7.51
C SER A 7 11.69 -10.94 6.12
N ALA A 8 12.08 -11.79 5.17
CA ALA A 8 11.61 -11.68 3.79
C ALA A 8 10.09 -11.95 3.71
N SER A 9 9.33 -10.94 3.29
CA SER A 9 7.87 -11.04 3.19
C SER A 9 7.48 -12.18 2.23
N PRO A 10 6.59 -13.11 2.64
CA PRO A 10 6.23 -14.26 1.81
C PRO A 10 5.57 -13.78 0.52
N ALA A 11 6.03 -14.33 -0.61
CA ALA A 11 5.66 -13.86 -1.95
C ALA A 11 4.14 -13.77 -2.13
N SER A 12 3.63 -12.55 -2.29
CA SER A 12 2.19 -12.29 -2.36
C SER A 12 1.56 -13.10 -3.52
N PRO A 13 0.54 -13.94 -3.27
CA PRO A 13 0.01 -14.84 -4.28
C PRO A 13 -0.58 -14.04 -5.45
N ARG A 14 -0.15 -14.35 -6.68
CA ARG A 14 -0.72 -13.76 -7.90
C ARG A 14 -2.21 -14.10 -7.95
N PRO A 15 -3.13 -13.11 -7.95
CA PRO A 15 -4.56 -13.41 -7.98
C PRO A 15 -4.92 -14.03 -9.33
N ALA A 16 -5.64 -15.16 -9.30
CA ALA A 16 -6.16 -15.78 -10.51
C ALA A 16 -7.08 -14.80 -11.27
N ALA A 17 -6.93 -14.77 -12.60
CA ALA A 17 -7.66 -13.84 -13.46
C ALA A 17 -9.18 -14.12 -13.42
N GLY A 18 -9.96 -13.14 -12.96
CA GLY A 18 -11.40 -13.29 -12.75
C GLY A 18 -11.97 -12.10 -11.95
N PRO A 19 -13.24 -12.17 -11.50
CA PRO A 19 -13.91 -11.06 -10.80
C PRO A 19 -13.24 -10.67 -9.47
N PHE A 20 -12.39 -11.54 -8.91
CA PHE A 20 -11.53 -11.23 -7.76
C PHE A 20 -10.54 -10.10 -8.04
N VAL A 21 -10.01 -9.97 -9.27
CA VAL A 21 -9.04 -8.91 -9.61
C VAL A 21 -9.74 -7.55 -9.66
N LEU A 22 -10.97 -7.48 -10.20
CA LEU A 22 -11.80 -6.27 -10.17
C LEU A 22 -12.15 -5.85 -8.73
N ARG A 23 -12.51 -6.80 -7.86
CA ARG A 23 -12.74 -6.55 -6.43
C ARG A 23 -11.46 -6.05 -5.72
N LEU A 24 -10.30 -6.60 -6.07
CA LEU A 24 -9.00 -6.16 -5.55
C LEU A 24 -8.66 -4.73 -6.00
N TRP A 25 -8.86 -4.39 -7.27
CA TRP A 25 -8.66 -3.03 -7.77
C TRP A 25 -9.61 -2.02 -7.12
N LEU A 26 -10.91 -2.35 -6.99
CA LEU A 26 -11.88 -1.52 -6.27
C LEU A 26 -11.50 -1.31 -4.79
N ARG A 27 -10.95 -2.33 -4.13
CA ARG A 27 -10.41 -2.21 -2.76
C ARG A 27 -9.20 -1.28 -2.73
N ARG A 28 -8.22 -1.48 -3.63
CA ARG A 28 -7.02 -0.62 -3.74
C ARG A 28 -7.36 0.84 -3.99
N ILE A 29 -8.30 1.12 -4.90
CA ILE A 29 -8.76 2.49 -5.20
C ILE A 29 -9.40 3.12 -3.95
N ARG A 30 -10.25 2.39 -3.22
CA ARG A 30 -10.82 2.88 -1.95
C ARG A 30 -9.74 3.15 -0.89
N THR A 31 -8.78 2.24 -0.71
CA THR A 31 -7.69 2.41 0.26
C THR A 31 -6.76 3.59 -0.11
N ARG A 32 -6.35 3.74 -1.39
CA ARG A 32 -5.54 4.88 -1.83
C ARG A 32 -6.28 6.21 -1.72
N ARG A 33 -7.61 6.25 -1.95
CA ARG A 33 -8.43 7.46 -1.72
C ARG A 33 -8.60 7.80 -0.23
N ALA A 34 -8.66 6.80 0.65
CA ALA A 34 -8.66 7.04 2.09
C ALA A 34 -7.30 7.57 2.57
N LEU A 35 -6.20 6.97 2.10
CA LEU A 35 -4.83 7.43 2.36
C LEU A 35 -4.58 8.86 1.86
N ALA A 36 -5.07 9.21 0.67
CA ALA A 36 -5.02 10.56 0.12
C ALA A 36 -5.91 11.58 0.85
N ALA A 37 -6.78 11.13 1.77
CA ALA A 37 -7.63 11.97 2.61
C ALA A 37 -7.11 12.10 4.06
N LEU A 38 -6.03 11.40 4.43
CA LEU A 38 -5.34 11.67 5.70
C LEU A 38 -4.57 12.99 5.63
N HIS A 39 -4.61 13.75 6.72
CA HIS A 39 -3.78 14.95 6.87
C HIS A 39 -2.30 14.56 7.03
N PRO A 40 -1.32 15.30 6.47
CA PRO A 40 0.11 14.97 6.62
C PRO A 40 0.59 14.85 8.07
N ASP A 41 -0.06 15.50 9.04
CA ASP A 41 0.29 15.33 10.46
C ASP A 41 -0.22 14.00 11.03
N GLN A 42 -1.42 13.54 10.63
CA GLN A 42 -1.91 12.20 10.98
C GLN A 42 -1.03 11.08 10.39
N LEU A 43 -0.30 11.34 9.31
CA LEU A 43 0.72 10.43 8.80
C LEU A 43 1.96 10.34 9.70
N ARG A 44 2.40 11.47 10.26
CA ARG A 44 3.51 11.53 11.22
C ARG A 44 3.16 10.77 12.50
N ASP A 45 1.91 10.85 12.96
CA ASP A 45 1.42 10.13 14.15
C ASP A 45 1.52 8.59 14.00
N ILE A 46 1.39 8.05 12.78
CA ILE A 46 1.62 6.63 12.46
C ILE A 46 3.08 6.30 12.08
N GLY A 47 3.98 7.29 12.10
CA GLY A 47 5.38 7.13 11.68
C GLY A 47 5.55 6.87 10.17
N LEU A 48 4.57 7.25 9.34
CA LEU A 48 4.51 6.95 7.91
C LEU A 48 4.80 8.23 7.12
N GLU A 49 5.79 8.21 6.22
CA GLU A 49 6.33 9.46 5.65
C GLU A 49 5.54 9.98 4.42
N PRO A 50 5.23 11.29 4.33
CA PRO A 50 4.54 11.88 3.19
C PRO A 50 5.12 11.63 1.78
N TRP A 51 6.42 11.39 1.57
CA TRP A 51 6.92 11.00 0.23
C TRP A 51 6.58 9.55 -0.11
N ASP A 52 6.64 8.62 0.86
CA ASP A 52 6.29 7.22 0.65
C ASP A 52 4.79 7.08 0.36
N LEU A 53 3.97 7.90 1.04
CA LEU A 53 2.55 8.04 0.70
C LEU A 53 2.34 8.52 -0.74
N ARG A 54 3.06 9.56 -1.19
CA ARG A 54 2.96 10.08 -2.56
C ARG A 54 3.35 9.02 -3.59
N ALA A 55 4.46 8.32 -3.36
CA ALA A 55 4.89 7.20 -4.20
C ALA A 55 3.84 6.06 -4.25
N GLU A 56 3.16 5.75 -3.15
CA GLU A 56 2.08 4.75 -3.10
C GLU A 56 0.77 5.23 -3.75
N ILE A 57 0.48 6.54 -3.73
CA ILE A 57 -0.66 7.15 -4.43
C ILE A 57 -0.43 7.17 -5.95
N ASP A 58 0.77 7.55 -6.39
CA ASP A 58 1.16 7.62 -7.81
C ASP A 58 1.28 6.24 -8.48
N LYS A 59 1.34 5.14 -7.70
CA LYS A 59 1.22 3.79 -8.26
C LYS A 59 -0.13 3.62 -8.98
N PRO A 60 -0.15 3.20 -10.25
CA PRO A 60 -1.40 2.91 -10.94
C PRO A 60 -2.15 1.75 -10.27
N PHE A 61 -3.49 1.74 -10.37
CA PHE A 61 -4.36 0.86 -9.57
C PHE A 61 -4.09 -0.65 -9.76
N TRP A 62 -3.57 -1.04 -10.93
CA TRP A 62 -3.22 -2.42 -11.24
C TRP A 62 -1.90 -2.88 -10.59
N ARG A 63 -1.02 -1.95 -10.18
CA ARG A 63 0.30 -2.25 -9.62
C ARG A 63 0.26 -2.37 -8.09
N ALA A 64 0.92 -3.41 -7.59
CA ALA A 64 1.34 -3.54 -6.19
C ALA A 64 2.67 -2.81 -6.03
#